data_AF-A0A7C1HMX5-F1
#
_entry.id   AF-A0A7C1HMX5-F1
#
_cell.length_a   1.000
_cell.length_b   1.000
_cell.length_c   1.000
_cell.angle_alpha   90.00
_cell.angle_beta   90.00
_cell.angle_gamma   90.00
#
_symmetry.space_group_name_H-M   'P 1'
#
loop_
_entity.id
_entity.type
_entity.pdbx_description
1 polymer ?
#
loop_
_entity_poly.entity_id
_entity_poly.type
_entity_poly.pdbx_seq_one_letter_code
_entity_poly.pdbx_strand_id
1 'polypeptide(L)'
;MEKENFDEVQAEKMTAFLDELNRVFLKRFSKADKEKQHYLSTLFSDNRRAIYFSMLDHYHNESVSDHVQKIYEKNKIVESRGRLYQQIDPVFNDPEPSSPGIRSHFFSPRKYFLGRYYDTYNFNMAFIWFMSVVLYVLLYFDVIARIINSPVFKKRRVTEND
;
A
#
# COMPACT_ATOMS: atom_id res chain seq x y z
N MET A 1 -31.52 8.85 5.83
CA MET A 1 -30.90 9.92 5.04
C MET A 1 -31.93 10.40 4.05
N GLU A 2 -32.37 11.64 4.25
CA GLU A 2 -33.45 12.33 3.58
C GLU A 2 -33.12 12.52 2.10
N LYS A 3 -33.92 11.90 1.21
CA LYS A 3 -33.83 12.08 -0.24
C LYS A 3 -34.63 13.31 -0.62
N GLU A 4 -34.13 14.49 -0.28
CA GLU A 4 -34.72 15.73 -0.77
C GLU A 4 -33.71 16.44 -1.66
N ASN A 5 -34.06 16.54 -2.95
CA ASN A 5 -33.38 17.30 -4.03
C ASN A 5 -32.39 16.58 -4.96
N PHE A 6 -32.55 15.27 -5.23
CA PHE A 6 -31.97 14.69 -6.45
C PHE A 6 -32.94 14.90 -7.62
N ASP A 7 -32.62 15.88 -8.47
CA ASP A 7 -33.42 16.26 -9.64
C ASP A 7 -32.90 15.57 -10.93
N GLU A 8 -33.77 15.39 -11.92
CA GLU A 8 -33.45 14.76 -13.22
C GLU A 8 -32.28 15.49 -13.91
N VAL A 9 -32.27 16.82 -13.83
CA VAL A 9 -31.19 17.67 -14.38
C VAL A 9 -29.85 17.40 -13.67
N GLN A 10 -29.85 17.09 -12.37
CA GLN A 10 -28.63 16.74 -11.65
C GLN A 10 -28.14 15.34 -12.03
N ALA A 11 -29.06 14.39 -12.24
CA ALA A 11 -28.74 13.05 -12.71
C ALA A 11 -28.07 13.08 -14.09
N GLU A 12 -28.60 13.88 -15.01
CA GLU A 12 -28.05 14.05 -16.36
C GLU A 12 -26.63 14.66 -16.30
N LYS A 13 -26.43 15.73 -15.52
CA LYS A 13 -25.11 16.34 -15.33
C LYS A 13 -24.09 15.39 -14.70
N MET A 14 -24.50 14.61 -13.69
CA MET A 14 -23.65 13.62 -13.04
C MET A 14 -23.24 12.52 -14.03
N THR A 15 -24.19 12.04 -14.83
CA THR A 15 -23.94 11.01 -15.84
C THR A 15 -22.95 11.52 -16.90
N ALA A 16 -23.15 12.74 -17.41
CA ALA A 16 -22.23 13.37 -18.35
C ALA A 16 -20.81 13.52 -17.77
N PHE A 17 -20.70 13.91 -16.49
CA PHE A 17 -19.41 13.98 -15.80
C PHE A 17 -18.73 12.61 -15.67
N LEU A 18 -19.47 11.57 -15.29
CA LEU A 18 -18.95 10.20 -15.19
C LEU A 18 -18.50 9.66 -16.55
N ASP A 19 -19.23 9.98 -17.62
CA ASP A 19 -18.87 9.59 -18.98
C ASP A 19 -17.58 10.27 -19.45
N GLU A 20 -17.44 11.57 -19.19
CA GLU A 20 -16.20 12.30 -19.48
C GLU A 20 -15.02 11.72 -18.68
N LEU A 21 -15.22 11.47 -17.39
CA LEU A 21 -14.22 10.88 -16.51
C LEU A 21 -13.79 9.49 -17.01
N ASN A 22 -14.75 8.63 -17.36
CA ASN A 22 -14.49 7.32 -17.94
C ASN A 22 -13.68 7.43 -19.24
N ARG A 23 -14.03 8.36 -20.14
CA ARG A 23 -13.29 8.60 -21.38
C ARG A 23 -11.85 9.00 -21.13
N VAL A 24 -11.59 9.87 -20.14
CA VAL A 24 -10.23 10.28 -19.76
C VAL A 24 -9.42 9.08 -19.26
N PHE A 25 -9.97 8.29 -18.35
CA PHE A 25 -9.27 7.13 -17.80
C PHE A 25 -9.05 6.02 -18.83
N LEU A 26 -10.02 5.75 -19.70
CA LEU A 26 -9.86 4.80 -20.82
C LEU A 26 -8.75 5.23 -21.78
N LYS A 27 -8.65 6.53 -22.09
CA LYS A 27 -7.56 7.06 -22.93
C LYS A 27 -6.19 6.88 -22.26
N ARG A 28 -6.10 7.14 -20.96
CA ARG A 28 -4.84 6.92 -20.19
C ARG A 28 -4.46 5.44 -20.16
N PHE A 29 -5.42 4.57 -19.89
CA PHE A 29 -5.22 3.12 -19.90
C PHE A 29 -4.75 2.62 -21.27
N SER A 30 -5.43 3.00 -22.34
CA SER A 30 -5.09 2.60 -23.70
C SER A 30 -3.68 3.07 -24.11
N LYS A 31 -3.29 4.28 -23.71
CA LYS A 31 -1.92 4.77 -23.94
C LYS A 31 -0.88 3.90 -23.22
N ALA A 32 -1.07 3.63 -21.93
CA ALA A 32 -0.15 2.83 -21.14
C ALA A 32 -0.06 1.38 -21.64
N ASP A 33 -1.19 0.76 -22.00
CA ASP A 33 -1.19 -0.60 -22.55
C ASP A 33 -0.50 -0.64 -23.91
N LYS A 34 -0.72 0.36 -24.78
CA LYS A 34 -0.01 0.45 -26.06
C LYS A 34 1.52 0.55 -25.89
N GLU A 35 1.99 1.34 -24.92
CA GLU A 35 3.41 1.45 -24.59
C GLU A 35 3.98 0.10 -24.11
N LYS A 36 3.26 -0.59 -23.22
CA LYS A 36 3.63 -1.94 -22.75
C LYS A 36 3.69 -2.94 -23.91
N GLN A 37 2.65 -3.01 -24.74
CA GLN A 37 2.58 -3.94 -25.87
C GLN A 37 3.66 -3.65 -26.90
N HIS A 38 3.97 -2.37 -27.14
CA HIS A 38 5.07 -1.99 -28.03
C HIS A 38 6.40 -2.57 -27.53
N TYR A 39 6.73 -2.40 -26.25
CA TYR A 39 7.96 -2.94 -25.66
C TYR A 39 8.02 -4.48 -25.69
N LEU A 40 6.90 -5.15 -25.42
CA LEU A 40 6.83 -6.61 -25.53
C LEU A 40 7.00 -7.08 -26.98
N SER A 41 6.39 -6.38 -27.94
CA SER A 41 6.49 -6.72 -29.36
C SER A 41 7.93 -6.61 -29.88
N THR A 42 8.68 -5.58 -29.46
CA THR A 42 10.08 -5.39 -29.85
C THR A 42 10.99 -6.44 -29.21
N LEU A 43 10.78 -6.76 -27.93
CA LEU A 43 11.50 -7.85 -27.27
C LEU A 43 11.28 -9.20 -27.97
N PHE A 44 10.05 -9.47 -28.41
CA PHE A 44 9.71 -10.74 -29.04
C PHE A 44 10.16 -10.81 -30.51
N SER A 45 10.20 -9.69 -31.24
CA SER A 45 10.74 -9.64 -32.61
C SER A 45 12.24 -9.88 -32.66
N ASP A 46 12.98 -9.44 -31.65
CA ASP A 46 14.45 -9.57 -31.59
C ASP A 46 14.92 -10.98 -31.15
N ASN A 47 14.02 -11.97 -31.14
CA ASN A 47 14.26 -13.31 -30.61
C ASN A 47 14.72 -13.34 -29.12
N ARG A 48 14.47 -12.26 -28.36
CA ARG A 48 14.83 -12.12 -26.94
C ARG A 48 13.74 -12.63 -26.00
N ARG A 49 12.80 -13.43 -26.52
CA ARG A 49 11.71 -14.04 -25.74
C ARG A 49 12.23 -14.82 -24.53
N ALA A 50 13.31 -15.58 -24.70
CA ALA A 50 13.92 -16.34 -23.60
C ALA A 50 14.45 -15.43 -22.48
N ILE A 51 14.98 -14.25 -22.82
CA ILE A 51 15.47 -13.26 -21.85
C ILE A 51 14.31 -12.65 -21.07
N TYR A 52 13.18 -12.38 -21.73
CA TYR A 52 11.98 -11.88 -21.04
C TYR A 52 11.47 -12.88 -19.99
N PHE A 53 11.34 -14.16 -20.36
CA PHE A 53 10.89 -15.19 -19.42
C PHE A 53 11.90 -15.42 -18.30
N SER A 54 13.21 -15.40 -18.59
CA SER A 54 14.19 -15.51 -17.51
C SER A 54 14.11 -14.32 -16.54
N MET A 55 13.88 -13.10 -17.01
CA MET A 55 13.63 -11.95 -16.14
C MET A 55 12.36 -12.13 -15.31
N LEU A 56 11.29 -12.64 -15.92
CA LEU A 56 10.04 -12.92 -15.22
C LEU A 56 10.26 -13.94 -14.09
N ASP A 57 10.98 -15.03 -14.37
CA ASP A 57 11.28 -16.08 -13.39
C ASP A 57 12.13 -15.58 -12.22
N HIS A 58 13.07 -14.65 -12.46
CA HIS A 58 13.95 -14.12 -11.41
C HIS A 58 13.33 -12.97 -10.60
N TYR A 59 12.44 -12.17 -11.18
CA TYR A 59 12.00 -10.90 -10.60
C TYR A 59 10.49 -10.78 -10.38
N HIS A 60 9.69 -11.75 -10.83
CA HIS A 60 8.25 -11.74 -10.63
C HIS A 60 7.80 -12.89 -9.75
N ASN A 61 7.00 -12.57 -8.75
CA ASN A 61 6.32 -13.56 -7.92
C ASN A 61 4.81 -13.36 -8.09
N GLU A 62 4.18 -14.28 -8.82
CA GLU A 62 2.75 -14.25 -9.11
C GLU A 62 1.91 -14.24 -7.83
N SER A 63 2.24 -15.11 -6.86
CA SER A 63 1.52 -15.15 -5.57
C SER A 63 1.61 -13.82 -4.82
N VAL A 64 2.77 -13.18 -4.78
CA VAL A 64 2.90 -11.85 -4.15
C VAL A 64 2.10 -10.82 -4.93
N SER A 65 2.19 -10.83 -6.26
CA SER A 65 1.45 -9.94 -7.15
C SER A 65 -0.05 -10.01 -6.90
N ASP A 66 -0.61 -11.22 -6.83
CA ASP A 66 -2.03 -11.47 -6.61
C ASP A 66 -2.50 -10.95 -5.25
N HIS A 67 -1.69 -11.13 -4.21
CA HIS A 67 -1.99 -10.62 -2.87
C HIS A 67 -1.95 -9.09 -2.81
N VAL A 68 -0.93 -8.45 -3.39
CA VAL A 68 -0.79 -6.99 -3.33
C VAL A 68 -1.76 -6.26 -4.24
N GLN A 69 -2.25 -6.90 -5.31
CA GLN A 69 -3.31 -6.39 -6.17
C GLN A 69 -4.71 -6.75 -5.65
N LYS A 70 -4.80 -7.75 -4.75
CA LYS A 70 -6.06 -8.29 -4.21
C LYS A 70 -7.03 -8.69 -5.33
N ILE A 71 -6.56 -9.48 -6.29
CA ILE A 71 -7.34 -9.87 -7.48
C ILE A 71 -8.64 -10.64 -7.15
N TYR A 72 -8.70 -11.28 -5.98
CA TYR A 72 -9.86 -12.05 -5.50
C TYR A 72 -10.83 -11.23 -4.63
N GLU A 73 -10.62 -9.92 -4.49
CA GLU A 73 -11.51 -9.06 -3.72
C GLU A 73 -12.89 -8.96 -4.38
N LYS A 74 -13.94 -9.35 -3.63
CA LYS A 74 -15.32 -9.33 -4.14
C LYS A 74 -15.86 -7.91 -4.18
N ASN A 75 -15.55 -7.12 -3.15
CA ASN A 75 -16.02 -5.75 -3.02
C ASN A 75 -14.91 -4.80 -3.47
N LYS A 76 -14.92 -4.42 -4.75
CA LYS A 76 -13.85 -3.60 -5.33
C LYS A 76 -13.79 -2.19 -4.74
N ILE A 77 -14.95 -1.68 -4.35
CA ILE A 77 -15.13 -0.37 -3.72
C ILE A 77 -16.06 -0.58 -2.52
N VAL A 78 -15.67 -0.05 -1.37
CA VAL A 78 -16.46 -0.07 -0.13
C VAL A 78 -16.69 1.36 0.30
N GLU A 79 -17.93 1.65 0.66
CA GLU A 79 -18.32 2.91 1.27
C GLU A 79 -18.10 2.88 2.78
N SER A 80 -17.41 3.87 3.34
CA SER A 80 -17.31 4.06 4.78
C SER A 80 -17.26 5.54 5.12
N ARG A 81 -18.05 5.97 6.11
CA ARG A 81 -18.11 7.37 6.57
C ARG A 81 -18.38 8.37 5.43
N GLY A 82 -19.26 8.01 4.49
CA GLY A 82 -19.61 8.83 3.33
C GLY A 82 -18.47 8.99 2.29
N ARG A 83 -17.45 8.12 2.34
CA ARG A 83 -16.35 8.07 1.37
C ARG A 83 -16.29 6.70 0.72
N LEU A 84 -15.92 6.66 -0.56
CA LEU A 84 -15.65 5.45 -1.30
C LEU A 84 -14.15 5.12 -1.22
N TYR A 85 -13.83 3.91 -0.80
CA TYR A 85 -12.46 3.41 -0.73
C TYR A 85 -12.28 2.29 -1.75
N GLN A 86 -11.24 2.40 -2.57
CA GLN A 86 -10.84 1.34 -3.49
C GLN A 86 -10.10 0.23 -2.73
N GLN A 87 -10.60 -1.01 -2.80
CA GLN A 87 -9.92 -2.18 -2.22
C GLN A 87 -9.02 -2.89 -3.21
N ILE A 88 -9.34 -2.88 -4.51
CA ILE A 88 -8.50 -3.50 -5.54
C ILE A 88 -7.25 -2.69 -5.80
N ASP A 89 -6.21 -3.36 -6.28
CA ASP A 89 -4.97 -2.73 -6.74
C ASP A 89 -4.34 -1.77 -5.72
N PRO A 90 -4.34 -2.09 -4.41
CA PRO A 90 -3.88 -1.14 -3.40
C PRO A 90 -2.40 -0.80 -3.58
N VAL A 91 -1.59 -1.67 -4.18
CA VAL A 91 -0.18 -1.38 -4.49
C VAL A 91 0.02 -0.18 -5.42
N PHE A 92 -0.99 0.21 -6.20
CA PHE A 92 -0.93 1.36 -7.09
C PHE A 92 -1.60 2.61 -6.50
N ASN A 93 -2.11 2.51 -5.27
CA ASN A 93 -2.77 3.63 -4.59
C ASN A 93 -1.81 4.30 -3.60
N ASP A 94 -1.57 5.59 -3.81
CA ASP A 94 -0.82 6.40 -2.87
C ASP A 94 -1.64 6.69 -1.61
N PRO A 95 -0.98 6.79 -0.45
CA PRO A 95 -1.70 7.08 0.78
C PRO A 95 -2.12 8.55 0.81
N GLU A 96 -3.31 8.78 1.37
CA GLU A 96 -3.77 10.15 1.66
C GLU A 96 -2.77 10.82 2.63
N PRO A 97 -2.31 12.06 2.32
CA PRO A 97 -1.40 12.77 3.20
C PRO A 97 -2.11 13.09 4.52
N SER A 98 -1.62 12.51 5.61
CA SER A 98 -2.04 12.83 6.99
C SER A 98 -0.84 13.39 7.77
N SER A 99 -1.04 14.20 8.82
CA SER A 99 0.05 14.66 9.68
C SER A 99 -0.12 14.03 11.07
N PRO A 100 0.88 13.32 11.65
CA PRO A 100 2.29 13.20 11.24
C PRO A 100 2.60 12.13 10.16
N GLY A 101 1.59 11.52 9.54
CA GLY A 101 1.74 10.81 8.25
C GLY A 101 2.01 9.31 8.28
N ILE A 102 2.41 8.76 9.43
CA ILE A 102 2.86 7.37 9.54
C ILE A 102 1.78 6.34 9.14
N ARG A 103 0.50 6.74 9.11
CA ARG A 103 -0.62 5.87 8.74
C ARG A 103 -0.79 5.83 7.23
N SER A 104 -0.29 4.75 6.63
CA SER A 104 -0.65 4.33 5.27
C SER A 104 -1.32 2.96 5.32
N HIS A 105 -2.06 2.58 4.28
CA HIS A 105 -2.43 1.17 4.13
C HIS A 105 -1.17 0.30 3.94
N PHE A 106 -1.30 -0.98 4.24
CA PHE A 106 -0.18 -1.93 4.29
C PHE A 106 0.52 -2.04 2.93
N PHE A 107 -0.24 -2.24 1.86
CA PHE A 107 0.28 -2.39 0.49
C PHE A 107 0.68 -1.09 -0.20
N SER A 108 0.72 0.04 0.50
CA SER A 108 1.02 1.32 -0.14
C SER A 108 2.43 1.35 -0.72
N PRO A 109 2.63 1.84 -1.97
CA PRO A 109 3.95 1.87 -2.59
C PRO A 109 4.88 2.88 -1.91
N ARG A 110 4.29 3.90 -1.27
CA ARG A 110 4.99 4.99 -0.59
C ARG A 110 4.44 5.17 0.83
N LYS A 111 5.29 5.67 1.72
CA LYS A 111 4.91 6.16 3.05
C LYS A 111 4.94 7.67 3.06
N TYR A 112 3.89 8.29 3.56
CA TYR A 112 3.93 9.72 3.84
C TYR A 112 4.54 9.91 5.22
N PHE A 113 5.63 10.64 5.34
CA PHE A 113 6.28 10.89 6.63
C PHE A 113 6.86 12.29 6.64
N LEU A 114 6.60 13.04 7.71
CA LEU A 114 7.13 14.41 7.88
C LEU A 114 6.96 15.32 6.65
N GLY A 115 5.78 15.26 6.00
CA GLY A 115 5.47 16.13 4.86
C GLY A 115 6.02 15.67 3.51
N ARG A 116 6.66 14.50 3.43
CA ARG A 116 7.25 13.96 2.19
C ARG A 116 6.85 12.51 1.96
N TYR A 117 6.85 12.09 0.70
CA TYR A 117 6.68 10.69 0.33
C TYR A 117 8.04 10.00 0.27
N TYR A 118 8.11 8.82 0.87
CA TYR A 118 9.28 7.93 0.82
C TYR A 118 8.85 6.58 0.27
N ASP A 119 9.67 5.95 -0.57
CA ASP A 119 9.37 4.60 -1.06
C ASP A 119 9.31 3.61 0.10
N THR A 120 8.29 2.73 0.08
CA THR A 120 8.06 1.77 1.15
C THR A 120 9.25 0.85 1.38
N TYR A 121 9.98 0.48 0.31
CA TYR A 121 11.21 -0.31 0.42
C TYR A 121 12.27 0.38 1.29
N ASN A 122 12.63 1.62 0.94
CA ASN A 122 13.67 2.38 1.64
C ASN A 122 13.26 2.70 3.07
N PHE A 123 11.99 3.08 3.28
CA PHE A 123 11.45 3.38 4.60
C PHE A 123 11.50 2.15 5.52
N ASN A 124 11.00 1.00 5.05
CA ASN A 124 10.98 -0.23 5.85
C ASN A 124 12.40 -0.74 6.12
N MET A 125 13.30 -0.68 5.14
CA MET A 125 14.70 -1.07 5.32
C MET A 125 15.38 -0.21 6.40
N ALA A 126 15.25 1.12 6.31
CA ALA A 126 15.77 2.04 7.32
C ALA A 126 15.19 1.76 8.72
N PHE A 127 13.89 1.43 8.80
CA PHE A 127 13.23 1.11 10.06
C PHE A 127 13.74 -0.19 10.70
N ILE A 128 13.98 -1.23 9.90
CA ILE A 128 14.56 -2.49 10.39
C ILE A 128 15.96 -2.24 10.95
N TRP A 129 16.81 -1.50 10.24
CA TRP A 129 18.14 -1.13 10.73
C TRP A 129 18.08 -0.30 12.00
N PHE A 130 17.17 0.67 12.06
CA PHE A 130 16.93 1.47 13.25
C PHE A 130 16.57 0.59 14.45
N MET A 131 15.60 -0.32 14.31
CA MET A 131 15.19 -1.23 15.39
C MET A 131 16.34 -2.17 15.81
N SER A 132 17.15 -2.66 14.87
CA SER A 132 18.32 -3.48 15.15
C SER A 132 19.38 -2.73 15.95
N VAL A 133 19.69 -1.48 15.58
CA VAL A 133 20.64 -0.62 16.31
C VAL A 133 20.11 -0.29 17.70
N VAL A 134 18.84 0.10 17.81
CA VAL A 134 18.20 0.38 19.10
C VAL A 134 18.25 -0.85 20.00
N LEU A 135 17.92 -2.04 19.47
CA LEU A 135 17.98 -3.29 20.22
C LEU A 135 19.41 -3.60 20.68
N TYR A 136 20.40 -3.42 19.81
CA TYR A 136 21.81 -3.60 20.17
C TYR A 136 22.23 -2.67 21.31
N VAL A 137 21.86 -1.39 21.26
CA VAL A 137 22.15 -0.41 22.32
C VAL A 137 21.45 -0.80 23.63
N LEU A 138 20.18 -1.19 23.58
CA LEU A 138 19.43 -1.63 24.77
C LEU A 138 20.05 -2.86 25.42
N LEU A 139 20.57 -3.79 24.61
CA LEU A 139 21.26 -4.98 25.09
C LEU A 139 22.62 -4.63 25.68
N TYR A 140 23.40 -3.77 25.00
CA TYR A 140 24.73 -3.34 25.45
C TYR A 140 24.71 -2.69 26.84
N PHE A 141 23.67 -1.90 27.14
CA PHE A 141 23.51 -1.26 28.45
C PHE A 141 22.72 -2.10 29.47
N ASP A 142 22.41 -3.35 29.15
CA ASP A 142 21.58 -4.26 29.96
C ASP A 142 20.25 -3.61 30.40
N VAL A 143 19.69 -2.72 29.58
CA VAL A 143 18.47 -1.97 29.92
C VAL A 143 17.30 -2.93 30.15
N ILE A 144 17.22 -3.98 29.33
CA ILE A 144 16.21 -5.03 29.45
C ILE A 144 16.34 -5.75 30.81
N ALA A 145 17.56 -6.13 31.21
CA ALA A 145 17.80 -6.79 32.50
C ALA A 145 17.48 -5.87 33.69
N ARG A 146 17.80 -4.58 33.58
CA ARG A 146 17.46 -3.57 34.60
C ARG A 146 15.94 -3.38 34.72
N ILE A 147 15.20 -3.39 33.61
CA ILE A 147 13.73 -3.32 33.62
C ILE A 147 13.14 -4.56 34.29
N ILE A 148 13.62 -5.76 33.96
CA ILE A 148 13.12 -7.02 34.56
C ILE A 148 13.40 -7.09 36.06
N ASN A 149 14.58 -6.63 36.49
CA ASN A 149 14.98 -6.62 37.90
C ASN A 149 14.44 -5.40 38.68
N SER A 150 13.68 -4.52 38.03
CA SER A 150 13.05 -3.37 38.66
C SER A 150 12.01 -3.82 39.71
N PRO A 151 11.90 -3.12 40.85
CA PRO A 151 10.92 -3.43 41.91
C PRO A 151 9.47 -3.47 41.41
N VAL A 152 9.16 -2.83 40.27
CA VAL A 152 7.84 -2.88 39.62
C VAL A 152 7.45 -4.31 39.19
N PHE A 153 8.40 -5.09 38.66
CA PHE A 153 8.16 -6.48 38.24
C PHE A 153 8.31 -7.48 39.39
N LYS A 154 9.20 -7.18 40.35
CA LYS A 154 9.42 -8.03 41.53
C LYS A 154 8.18 -8.08 42.45
N LYS A 155 7.40 -6.99 42.52
CA LYS A 155 6.18 -6.91 43.34
C LYS A 155 5.04 -7.81 42.83
N ARG A 156 4.94 -8.08 41.52
CA ARG A 156 3.89 -8.95 40.94
C ARG A 156 4.10 -10.44 41.21
N ARG A 157 5.34 -10.93 41.31
CA ARG A 157 5.60 -12.35 41.63
C ARG A 157 5.33 -12.72 43.09
N VAL A 158 5.32 -11.74 43.99
CA VAL A 158 5.08 -11.98 45.42
C VAL A 158 3.58 -12.06 45.70
N THR A 159 2.75 -11.29 44.99
CA THR A 159 1.30 -11.25 45.20
C THR A 159 0.51 -12.39 44.54
N GLU A 160 1.15 -13.25 43.75
CA GLU A 160 0.50 -14.41 43.08
C GLU A 160 0.79 -15.73 43.82
N ASN A 161 1.67 -15.71 44.82
CA ASN A 161 2.07 -16.87 45.64
C ASN A 161 1.56 -16.79 47.10
N ASP A 162 0.70 -15.83 47.42
CA ASP A 162 -0.07 -15.72 48.67
C ASP A 162 -1.56 -16.00 48.37
#